data_AF-A0A961A7P6-F1
#
_entry.id   AF-A0A961A7P6-F1
#
_cell.length_a   1.000
_cell.length_b   1.000
_cell.length_c   1.000
_cell.angle_alpha   90.00
_cell.angle_beta   90.00
_cell.angle_gamma   90.00
#
_symmetry.space_group_name_H-M   'P 1'
#
loop_
_entity.id
_entity.type
_entity.pdbx_description
1 polymer ?
#
loop_
_entity_poly.entity_id
_entity_poly.type
_entity_poly.pdbx_seq_one_letter_code
_entity_poly.pdbx_strand_id
1 'polypeptide(L)'
;MRIERRFTEQGKSPYEQIEWSSRNSVIYNPDGSIVFEMKDAQIPAGWSQLATDIMVSKYFRKAGVPQSDANGNPLLDADGSPVLGPEKSAAQVINRLAGCWTDWGQRYGYFDTTEDAEAFRDELAWSMLTQMAAPNSPQWFNTGLYWAYDINGPSQGHYYVDPDSGELRASEDAYSHPQPHACFIQSVRDDLVNE
;
A
#
# COMPACT_ATOMS: atom_id res chain seq x y z
N MET A 1 10.97 8.28 18.97
CA MET A 1 9.51 8.32 19.22
C MET A 1 9.09 7.01 19.84
N ARG A 2 8.68 7.06 21.10
CA ARG A 2 8.04 5.95 21.80
C ARG A 2 6.61 5.72 21.31
N ILE A 3 6.22 4.46 21.12
CA ILE A 3 4.89 4.06 20.68
C ILE A 3 4.26 3.12 21.69
N GLU A 4 3.11 3.53 22.22
CA GLU A 4 2.33 2.71 23.15
C GLU A 4 1.31 1.88 22.37
N ARG A 5 1.33 0.55 22.56
CA ARG A 5 0.31 -0.34 22.02
C ARG A 5 -1.02 -0.10 22.72
N ARG A 6 -2.10 0.01 21.94
CA ARG A 6 -3.47 0.27 22.41
C ARG A 6 -4.42 -0.83 21.99
N PHE A 7 -4.29 -1.31 20.77
CA PHE A 7 -5.18 -2.31 20.19
C PHE A 7 -4.48 -3.63 19.85
N THR A 8 -3.15 -3.63 19.87
CA THR A 8 -2.33 -4.80 19.51
C THR A 8 -1.52 -5.31 20.69
N GLU A 9 -1.06 -6.56 20.58
CA GLU A 9 -0.21 -7.20 21.58
C GLU A 9 1.15 -7.53 20.98
N GLN A 10 2.22 -7.37 21.78
CA GLN A 10 3.56 -7.70 21.32
C GLN A 10 3.68 -9.18 20.94
N GLY A 11 4.31 -9.44 19.80
CA GLY A 11 4.50 -10.80 19.29
C GLY A 11 3.26 -11.44 18.67
N LYS A 12 2.12 -10.74 18.64
CA LYS A 12 0.91 -11.19 17.95
C LYS A 12 0.64 -10.34 16.73
N SER A 13 0.60 -10.98 15.56
CA SER A 13 0.28 -10.30 14.32
C SER A 13 -1.15 -9.73 14.36
N PRO A 14 -1.40 -8.46 14.00
CA PRO A 14 -2.76 -7.93 13.92
C PRO A 14 -3.57 -8.63 12.82
N TYR A 15 -2.92 -9.19 11.80
CA TYR A 15 -3.60 -9.90 10.71
C TYR A 15 -4.19 -11.25 11.15
N GLU A 16 -3.62 -11.88 12.17
CA GLU A 16 -4.10 -13.16 12.74
C GLU A 16 -5.27 -12.95 13.72
N GLN A 17 -5.49 -11.72 14.16
CA GLN A 17 -6.54 -11.36 15.13
C GLN A 17 -7.83 -10.88 14.46
N ILE A 18 -7.85 -10.86 13.11
CA ILE A 18 -9.00 -10.46 12.30
C ILE A 18 -9.64 -11.70 11.69
N GLU A 19 -10.98 -11.74 11.71
CA GLU A 19 -11.73 -12.72 10.94
C GLU A 19 -11.71 -12.31 9.45
N TRP A 20 -11.31 -13.24 8.59
CA TRP A 20 -11.22 -13.02 7.14
C TRP A 20 -12.39 -13.66 6.40
N SER A 21 -12.81 -13.03 5.31
CA SER A 21 -13.87 -13.48 4.42
C SER A 21 -13.38 -13.49 2.98
N SER A 22 -13.65 -14.60 2.28
CA SER A 22 -13.45 -14.71 0.83
C SER A 22 -14.64 -14.08 0.10
N ARG A 23 -14.38 -13.07 -0.73
CA ARG A 23 -15.45 -12.34 -1.43
C ARG A 23 -15.12 -12.11 -2.90
N ASN A 24 -16.15 -12.20 -3.73
CA ASN A 24 -16.04 -11.87 -5.14
C ASN A 24 -16.33 -10.38 -5.33
N SER A 25 -15.61 -9.75 -6.24
CA SER A 25 -15.88 -8.39 -6.71
C SER A 25 -16.04 -8.39 -8.21
N VAL A 26 -17.16 -7.85 -8.68
CA VAL A 26 -17.51 -7.79 -10.10
C VAL A 26 -17.91 -6.36 -10.45
N ILE A 27 -17.29 -5.82 -11.48
CA ILE A 27 -17.62 -4.51 -12.04
C ILE A 27 -18.34 -4.74 -13.36
N TYR A 28 -19.51 -4.13 -13.51
CA TYR A 28 -20.34 -4.23 -14.72
C TYR A 28 -20.30 -2.94 -15.53
N ASN A 29 -20.44 -3.08 -16.84
CA ASN A 29 -20.78 -2.00 -17.76
C ASN A 29 -22.26 -1.62 -17.63
N PRO A 30 -22.69 -0.45 -18.15
CA PRO A 30 -24.10 -0.08 -18.20
C PRO A 30 -25.00 -1.08 -18.96
N ASP A 31 -24.43 -1.84 -19.89
CA ASP A 31 -25.11 -2.89 -20.66
C ASP A 31 -25.19 -4.25 -19.93
N GLY A 32 -24.64 -4.34 -18.72
CA GLY A 32 -24.62 -5.55 -17.89
C GLY A 32 -23.46 -6.50 -18.18
N SER A 33 -22.57 -6.20 -19.13
CA SER A 33 -21.35 -7.00 -19.37
C SER A 33 -20.31 -6.80 -18.26
N ILE A 34 -19.49 -7.81 -18.00
CA ILE A 34 -18.45 -7.75 -16.95
C ILE A 34 -17.23 -6.99 -17.48
N VAL A 35 -16.84 -5.92 -16.79
CA VAL A 35 -15.61 -5.15 -17.03
C VAL A 35 -14.42 -5.80 -16.33
N PHE A 36 -14.64 -6.26 -15.09
CA PHE A 36 -13.61 -6.82 -14.25
C PHE A 36 -14.25 -7.75 -13.23
N GLU A 37 -13.62 -8.90 -12.99
CA GLU A 37 -14.00 -9.82 -11.94
C GLU A 37 -12.74 -10.26 -11.20
N MET A 38 -12.80 -10.25 -9.88
CA MET A 38 -11.85 -10.96 -9.02
C MET A 38 -12.64 -11.85 -8.08
N LYS A 39 -12.30 -13.14 -8.10
CA LYS A 39 -12.86 -14.13 -7.19
C LYS A 39 -11.96 -14.28 -5.98
N ASP A 40 -12.60 -14.63 -4.87
CA ASP A 40 -11.93 -15.05 -3.64
C ASP A 40 -10.96 -14.02 -3.03
N ALA A 41 -11.27 -12.72 -3.19
CA ALA A 41 -10.51 -11.67 -2.55
C ALA A 41 -10.64 -11.79 -1.03
N GLN A 42 -9.51 -11.82 -0.33
CA GLN A 42 -9.46 -11.92 1.13
C GLN A 42 -9.61 -10.54 1.75
N ILE A 43 -10.71 -10.32 2.46
CA ILE A 43 -11.07 -9.04 3.08
C ILE A 43 -11.49 -9.30 4.54
N PRO A 44 -11.25 -8.36 5.49
CA PRO A 44 -11.81 -8.50 6.83
C PRO A 44 -13.33 -8.69 6.80
N ALA A 45 -13.83 -9.67 7.56
CA ALA A 45 -15.24 -10.06 7.55
C ALA A 45 -16.19 -8.92 7.93
N GLY A 46 -15.72 -7.99 8.77
CA GLY A 46 -16.48 -6.80 9.18
C GLY A 46 -16.66 -5.73 8.08
N TRP A 47 -15.92 -5.79 6.98
CA TRP A 47 -16.06 -4.80 5.90
C TRP A 47 -17.36 -5.03 5.12
N SER A 48 -17.89 -3.99 4.50
CA SER A 48 -19.05 -4.13 3.60
C SER A 48 -18.65 -4.67 2.21
N GLN A 49 -19.63 -5.15 1.43
CA GLN A 49 -19.38 -5.50 0.03
C GLN A 49 -18.91 -4.28 -0.78
N LEU A 50 -19.47 -3.10 -0.54
CA LEU A 50 -19.02 -1.87 -1.20
C LEU A 50 -17.54 -1.56 -0.90
N ALA A 51 -17.10 -1.73 0.36
CA ALA A 51 -15.70 -1.56 0.73
C ALA A 51 -14.81 -2.60 0.03
N THR A 52 -15.31 -3.83 -0.11
CA THR A 52 -14.64 -4.90 -0.88
C THR A 52 -14.46 -4.49 -2.33
N ASP A 53 -15.53 -4.02 -2.98
CA ASP A 53 -15.51 -3.62 -4.38
C ASP A 53 -14.59 -2.43 -4.64
N ILE A 54 -14.59 -1.43 -3.75
CA ILE A 54 -13.67 -0.29 -3.85
C ILE A 54 -12.21 -0.76 -3.66
N MET A 55 -11.94 -1.56 -2.63
CA MET A 55 -10.60 -2.07 -2.34
C MET A 55 -10.03 -2.85 -3.53
N VAL A 56 -10.81 -3.79 -4.06
CA VAL A 56 -10.40 -4.63 -5.19
C VAL A 56 -10.30 -3.82 -6.48
N SER A 57 -11.27 -2.96 -6.79
CA SER A 57 -11.29 -2.24 -8.07
C SER A 57 -10.26 -1.12 -8.15
N LYS A 58 -10.00 -0.42 -7.04
CA LYS A 58 -9.14 0.78 -7.01
C LYS A 58 -7.77 0.52 -6.43
N TYR A 59 -7.67 -0.20 -5.31
CA TYR A 59 -6.45 -0.19 -4.49
C TYR A 59 -5.59 -1.44 -4.63
N PHE A 60 -6.16 -2.58 -5.02
CA PHE A 60 -5.36 -3.75 -5.35
C PHE A 60 -4.50 -3.49 -6.58
N ARG A 61 -3.19 -3.67 -6.44
CA ARG A 61 -2.26 -3.70 -7.55
C ARG A 61 -2.63 -4.84 -8.49
N LYS A 62 -2.71 -4.55 -9.79
CA LYS A 62 -3.25 -5.50 -10.78
C LYS A 62 -2.23 -6.49 -11.36
N ALA A 63 -0.94 -6.19 -11.26
CA ALA A 63 0.13 -7.02 -11.79
C ALA A 63 1.47 -6.72 -11.11
N GLY A 64 2.42 -7.65 -11.25
CA GLY A 64 3.78 -7.51 -10.73
C GLY A 64 3.97 -7.95 -9.29
N VAL A 65 2.91 -8.41 -8.61
CA VAL A 65 2.99 -8.88 -7.22
C VAL A 65 3.33 -10.37 -7.22
N PRO A 66 4.40 -10.80 -6.52
CA PRO A 66 4.72 -12.22 -6.37
C PRO A 66 3.54 -13.01 -5.79
N GLN A 67 3.24 -14.15 -6.40
CA GLN A 67 2.14 -15.02 -5.98
C GLN A 67 2.65 -16.14 -5.06
N SER A 68 1.78 -16.57 -4.14
CA SER A 68 2.06 -17.68 -3.23
C SER A 68 0.97 -18.75 -3.29
N ASP A 69 1.33 -19.97 -2.89
CA ASP A 69 0.38 -21.07 -2.68
C ASP A 69 -0.45 -20.86 -1.39
N ALA A 70 -1.35 -21.80 -1.10
CA ALA A 70 -2.20 -21.75 0.09
C ALA A 70 -1.42 -21.83 1.43
N ASN A 71 -0.17 -22.29 1.40
CA ASN A 71 0.72 -22.36 2.56
C ASN A 71 1.65 -21.13 2.68
N GLY A 72 1.53 -20.17 1.75
CA GLY A 72 2.36 -18.99 1.70
C GLY A 72 3.70 -19.17 0.96
N ASN A 73 3.98 -20.33 0.39
CA ASN A 73 5.21 -20.55 -0.36
C ASN A 73 5.16 -19.80 -1.69
N PRO A 74 6.26 -19.16 -2.14
CA PRO A 74 6.31 -18.51 -3.45
C PRO A 74 6.01 -19.49 -4.57
N LEU A 75 5.09 -19.11 -5.47
CA LEU A 75 4.87 -19.83 -6.72
C LEU A 75 5.98 -19.44 -7.70
N LEU A 76 6.68 -20.43 -8.25
CA LEU A 76 7.74 -20.25 -9.23
C LEU A 76 7.30 -20.81 -10.59
N ASP A 77 7.76 -20.19 -11.67
CA ASP A 77 7.61 -20.69 -13.03
C ASP A 77 8.62 -21.81 -13.33
N ALA A 78 8.62 -22.30 -14.58
CA ALA A 78 9.49 -23.39 -15.00
C ALA A 78 10.99 -23.05 -14.91
N ASP A 79 11.34 -21.77 -14.95
CA ASP A 79 12.72 -21.26 -14.89
C ASP A 79 13.13 -20.89 -13.45
N GLY A 80 12.23 -21.08 -12.48
CA GLY A 80 12.47 -20.77 -11.07
C GLY A 80 12.23 -19.31 -10.70
N SER A 81 11.65 -18.51 -11.60
CA SER A 81 11.31 -17.10 -11.33
C SER A 81 9.95 -16.98 -10.65
N PRO A 82 9.69 -15.96 -9.81
CA PRO A 82 8.40 -15.77 -9.17
C PRO A 82 7.26 -15.59 -10.18
N VAL A 83 6.17 -16.34 -10.02
CA VAL A 83 4.93 -16.10 -10.74
C VAL A 83 4.34 -14.79 -10.24
N LEU A 84 4.10 -13.84 -11.16
CA LEU A 84 3.58 -12.52 -10.85
C LEU A 84 2.08 -12.41 -11.16
N GLY A 85 1.37 -11.60 -10.38
CA GLY A 85 -0.06 -11.40 -10.52
C GLY A 85 -0.57 -10.18 -9.76
N PRO A 86 -1.90 -10.09 -9.51
CA PRO A 86 -2.47 -9.02 -8.71
C PRO A 86 -2.30 -9.27 -7.20
N GLU A 87 -2.49 -8.21 -6.41
CA GLU A 87 -2.89 -8.36 -5.00
C GLU A 87 -4.27 -9.03 -4.94
N LYS A 88 -4.45 -9.92 -3.97
CA LYS A 88 -5.68 -10.71 -3.74
C LYS A 88 -6.20 -10.57 -2.31
N SER A 89 -5.51 -9.82 -1.44
CA SER A 89 -5.89 -9.63 -0.05
C SER A 89 -5.71 -8.19 0.40
N ALA A 90 -6.65 -7.68 1.20
CA ALA A 90 -6.46 -6.41 1.90
C ALA A 90 -5.25 -6.45 2.83
N ALA A 91 -4.84 -7.63 3.32
CA ALA A 91 -3.62 -7.80 4.09
C ALA A 91 -2.38 -7.36 3.31
N GLN A 92 -2.30 -7.71 2.01
CA GLN A 92 -1.17 -7.35 1.15
C GLN A 92 -1.05 -5.83 1.00
N VAL A 93 -2.16 -5.16 0.68
CA VAL A 93 -2.24 -3.70 0.57
C VAL A 93 -1.83 -3.04 1.89
N ILE A 94 -2.47 -3.42 2.99
CA ILE A 94 -2.22 -2.82 4.31
C ILE A 94 -0.78 -3.09 4.75
N ASN A 95 -0.22 -4.27 4.47
CA ASN A 95 1.15 -4.61 4.78
C ASN A 95 2.15 -3.75 4.02
N ARG A 96 1.97 -3.52 2.71
CA ARG A 96 2.86 -2.62 1.97
C ARG A 96 2.78 -1.17 2.45
N LEU A 97 1.61 -0.71 2.88
CA LEU A 97 1.47 0.63 3.47
C LEU A 97 2.17 0.74 4.83
N ALA A 98 1.71 -0.05 5.81
CA ALA A 98 2.21 0.00 7.18
C ALA A 98 3.70 -0.33 7.25
N GLY A 99 4.14 -1.35 6.51
CA GLY A 99 5.54 -1.75 6.44
C GLY A 99 6.44 -0.70 5.82
N CYS A 100 6.05 -0.08 4.71
CA CYS A 100 6.83 0.97 4.06
C CYS A 100 6.99 2.22 4.94
N TRP A 101 5.91 2.68 5.59
CA TRP A 101 6.01 3.80 6.53
C TRP A 101 6.89 3.47 7.74
N THR A 102 6.82 2.23 8.23
CA THR A 102 7.68 1.77 9.33
C THR A 102 9.15 1.73 8.91
N ASP A 103 9.45 1.19 7.72
CA ASP A 103 10.81 1.15 7.17
C ASP A 103 11.40 2.56 7.04
N TRP A 104 10.63 3.52 6.52
CA TRP A 104 11.06 4.92 6.46
C TRP A 104 11.33 5.49 7.86
N GLY A 105 10.41 5.28 8.82
CA GLY A 105 10.60 5.74 10.19
C GLY A 105 11.84 5.13 10.85
N GLN A 106 12.14 3.85 10.59
CA GLN A 106 13.36 3.20 11.08
C GLN A 106 14.61 3.78 10.42
N ARG A 107 14.61 3.88 9.09
CA ARG A 107 15.74 4.39 8.30
C ARG A 107 16.16 5.80 8.72
N TYR A 108 15.20 6.65 9.05
CA TYR A 108 15.45 8.03 9.46
C TYR A 108 15.48 8.24 10.98
N GLY A 109 15.54 7.15 11.77
CA GLY A 109 15.77 7.23 13.21
C GLY A 109 14.60 7.82 14.01
N TYR A 110 13.36 7.63 13.56
CA TYR A 110 12.19 8.20 14.21
C TYR A 110 11.79 7.47 15.49
N PHE A 111 12.08 6.17 15.62
CA PHE A 111 11.67 5.35 16.75
C PHE A 111 12.75 5.28 17.84
N ASP A 112 12.35 5.21 19.11
CA ASP A 112 13.33 5.11 20.22
C ASP A 112 13.91 3.69 20.30
N THR A 113 13.09 2.66 20.03
CA THR A 113 13.53 1.26 19.95
C THR A 113 12.94 0.51 18.74
N THR A 114 13.42 -0.71 18.49
CA THR A 114 12.83 -1.61 17.47
C THR A 114 11.41 -2.01 17.83
N GLU A 115 11.11 -2.21 19.12
CA GLU A 115 9.78 -2.54 19.61
C GLU A 115 8.78 -1.40 19.36
N ASP A 116 9.23 -0.13 19.40
CA ASP A 116 8.38 1.01 19.02
C ASP A 116 8.02 1.00 17.53
N ALA A 117 8.97 0.61 16.67
CA ALA A 117 8.71 0.47 15.23
C ALA A 117 7.73 -0.67 14.94
N GLU A 118 7.88 -1.81 15.63
CA GLU A 118 6.92 -2.93 15.54
C GLU A 118 5.53 -2.51 16.04
N ALA A 119 5.47 -1.81 17.19
CA ALA A 119 4.22 -1.29 17.71
C ALA A 119 3.54 -0.32 16.73
N PHE A 120 4.32 0.57 16.10
CA PHE A 120 3.81 1.47 15.07
C PHE A 120 3.21 0.73 13.88
N ARG A 121 3.94 -0.27 13.35
CA ARG A 121 3.46 -1.10 12.24
C ARG A 121 2.15 -1.80 12.59
N ASP A 122 2.11 -2.42 13.77
CA ASP A 122 0.97 -3.24 14.19
C ASP A 122 -0.27 -2.40 14.45
N GLU A 123 -0.14 -1.27 15.17
CA GLU A 123 -1.25 -0.36 15.45
C GLU A 123 -1.82 0.27 14.18
N LEU A 124 -0.97 0.61 13.20
CA LEU A 124 -1.42 1.12 11.90
C LEU A 124 -2.14 0.05 11.09
N ALA A 125 -1.59 -1.17 11.04
CA ALA A 125 -2.23 -2.29 10.36
C ALA A 125 -3.59 -2.58 10.98
N TRP A 126 -3.67 -2.68 12.31
CA TRP A 126 -4.92 -2.85 13.04
C TRP A 126 -5.94 -1.75 12.72
N SER A 127 -5.51 -0.49 12.78
CA SER A 127 -6.39 0.66 12.53
C SER A 127 -6.99 0.65 11.12
N MET A 128 -6.23 0.21 10.12
CA MET A 128 -6.74 0.05 8.75
C MET A 128 -7.62 -1.19 8.60
N LEU A 129 -7.24 -2.33 9.19
CA LEU A 129 -8.01 -3.58 9.14
C LEU A 129 -9.40 -3.41 9.79
N THR A 130 -9.49 -2.65 10.87
CA THR A 130 -10.73 -2.38 11.61
C THR A 130 -11.43 -1.08 11.16
N GLN A 131 -10.95 -0.44 10.09
CA GLN A 131 -11.48 0.81 9.53
C GLN A 131 -11.57 1.99 10.54
N MET A 132 -10.71 1.99 11.56
CA MET A 132 -10.57 3.11 12.51
C MET A 132 -9.86 4.32 11.89
N ALA A 133 -8.97 4.06 10.92
CA ALA A 133 -8.27 5.10 10.18
C ALA A 133 -8.04 4.67 8.73
N ALA A 134 -7.96 5.67 7.83
CA ALA A 134 -7.57 5.46 6.44
C ALA A 134 -6.75 6.67 5.95
N PRO A 135 -5.63 6.46 5.25
CA PRO A 135 -4.91 7.54 4.59
C PRO A 135 -5.68 8.03 3.35
N ASN A 136 -5.22 9.15 2.77
CA ASN A 136 -5.72 9.65 1.49
C ASN A 136 -5.46 8.66 0.33
N SER A 137 -6.22 8.78 -0.76
CA SER A 137 -6.19 7.81 -1.87
C SER A 137 -4.82 7.57 -2.52
N PRO A 138 -3.97 8.60 -2.80
CA PRO A 138 -2.62 8.39 -3.32
C PRO A 138 -1.76 7.42 -2.51
N GLN A 139 -1.89 7.39 -1.19
CA GLN A 139 -1.17 6.45 -0.33
C GLN A 139 -1.55 5.01 -0.67
N TRP A 140 -2.85 4.74 -0.81
CA TRP A 140 -3.33 3.41 -1.19
C TRP A 140 -2.83 2.97 -2.56
N PHE A 141 -2.67 3.89 -3.52
CA PHE A 141 -2.21 3.55 -4.86
C PHE A 141 -0.71 3.25 -4.94
N ASN A 142 0.12 4.06 -4.28
CA ASN A 142 1.54 4.14 -4.61
C ASN A 142 2.47 3.66 -3.48
N THR A 143 2.05 3.81 -2.21
CA THR A 143 2.94 3.58 -1.07
C THR A 143 3.31 2.10 -0.94
N GLY A 144 4.61 1.84 -0.80
CA GLY A 144 5.14 0.51 -0.52
C GLY A 144 5.16 -0.47 -1.70
N LEU A 145 4.78 -0.06 -2.92
CA LEU A 145 4.89 -0.95 -4.10
C LEU A 145 6.33 -1.36 -4.37
N TYR A 146 7.25 -0.40 -4.33
CA TYR A 146 8.68 -0.66 -4.46
C TYR A 146 9.22 -1.44 -3.25
N TRP A 147 8.92 -0.98 -2.04
CA TRP A 147 9.38 -1.62 -0.79
C TRP A 147 8.94 -3.09 -0.64
N ALA A 148 7.68 -3.41 -0.94
CA ALA A 148 7.14 -4.74 -0.73
C ALA A 148 7.41 -5.71 -1.90
N TYR A 149 7.44 -5.19 -3.13
CA TYR A 149 7.37 -6.03 -4.33
C TYR A 149 8.44 -5.70 -5.39
N ASP A 150 9.34 -4.75 -5.10
CA ASP A 150 10.32 -4.22 -6.06
C ASP A 150 9.67 -3.68 -7.35
N ILE A 151 8.40 -3.28 -7.27
CA ILE A 151 7.68 -2.70 -8.42
C ILE A 151 8.12 -1.25 -8.58
N ASN A 152 8.71 -0.95 -9.74
CA ASN A 152 9.07 0.41 -10.13
C ASN A 152 8.46 0.80 -11.50
N GLY A 153 8.65 2.05 -11.91
CA GLY A 153 8.22 2.59 -13.19
C GLY A 153 8.94 3.89 -13.53
N PRO A 154 8.77 4.43 -14.75
CA PRO A 154 9.41 5.69 -15.13
C PRO A 154 8.90 6.85 -14.26
N SER A 155 9.73 7.87 -14.09
CA SER A 155 9.35 9.10 -13.38
C SER A 155 8.02 9.65 -13.88
N GLN A 156 7.19 10.10 -12.94
CA GLN A 156 5.87 10.68 -13.20
C GLN A 156 5.86 12.21 -13.00
N GLY A 157 7.04 12.85 -12.95
CA GLY A 157 7.18 14.29 -12.82
C GLY A 157 6.88 14.84 -11.41
N HIS A 158 6.88 13.98 -10.40
CA HIS A 158 6.76 14.40 -9.00
C HIS A 158 8.14 14.69 -8.40
N TYR A 159 8.13 15.39 -7.27
CA TYR A 159 9.32 15.83 -6.56
C TYR A 159 9.26 15.32 -5.13
N TYR A 160 10.43 15.13 -4.53
CA TYR A 160 10.60 14.84 -3.11
C TYR A 160 11.69 15.75 -2.53
N VAL A 161 11.71 15.89 -1.22
CA VAL A 161 12.81 16.58 -0.52
C VAL A 161 13.82 15.53 -0.11
N ASP A 162 15.06 15.68 -0.57
CA ASP A 162 16.18 14.84 -0.17
C ASP A 162 16.38 14.96 1.35
N PRO A 163 16.32 13.85 2.11
CA PRO A 163 16.35 13.91 3.57
C PRO A 163 17.73 14.32 4.12
N ASP A 164 18.80 14.13 3.34
CA ASP A 164 20.16 14.44 3.77
C ASP A 164 20.54 15.87 3.43
N SER A 165 20.22 16.35 2.22
CA SER A 165 20.53 17.73 1.77
C SER A 165 19.43 18.74 2.08
N GLY A 166 18.19 18.29 2.28
CA GLY A 166 17.01 19.16 2.42
C GLY A 166 16.56 19.83 1.12
N GLU A 167 17.12 19.44 -0.02
CA GLU A 167 16.81 20.06 -1.32
C GLU A 167 15.65 19.36 -2.02
N LEU A 168 14.85 20.14 -2.74
CA LEU A 168 13.81 19.60 -3.61
C LEU A 168 14.45 18.94 -4.84
N ARG A 169 14.16 17.67 -5.08
CA ARG A 169 14.65 16.89 -6.22
C ARG A 169 13.50 16.31 -7.03
N ALA A 170 13.67 16.25 -8.33
CA ALA A 170 12.77 15.48 -9.19
C ALA A 170 13.00 13.99 -8.93
N SER A 171 11.92 13.21 -8.80
CA SER A 171 12.05 11.76 -8.68
C SER A 171 12.54 11.16 -10.00
N GLU A 172 13.50 10.24 -9.92
CA GLU A 172 14.03 9.52 -11.08
C GLU A 172 13.10 8.40 -11.55
N ASP A 173 12.20 7.95 -10.67
CA ASP A 173 11.27 6.85 -10.92
C ASP A 173 9.90 7.07 -10.27
N ALA A 174 9.00 6.09 -10.42
CA ALA A 174 7.62 6.19 -9.95
C ALA A 174 7.42 5.86 -8.46
N TYR A 175 8.24 4.97 -7.88
CA TYR A 175 7.85 4.25 -6.66
C TYR A 175 8.93 4.11 -5.58
N SER A 176 10.20 4.44 -5.85
CA SER A 176 11.22 4.53 -4.80
C SER A 176 10.95 5.71 -3.86
N HIS A 177 10.52 6.84 -4.44
CA HIS A 177 10.02 8.04 -3.76
C HIS A 177 8.58 8.32 -4.22
N PRO A 178 7.60 7.46 -3.87
CA PRO A 178 6.28 7.46 -4.49
C PRO A 178 5.54 8.77 -4.24
N GLN A 179 4.73 9.24 -5.19
CA GLN A 179 3.82 10.38 -5.00
C GLN A 179 2.62 10.00 -4.11
N PRO A 180 2.57 10.38 -2.83
CA PRO A 180 1.62 9.82 -1.88
C PRO A 180 0.73 10.92 -1.25
N HIS A 181 0.73 12.12 -1.85
CA HIS A 181 0.00 13.30 -1.39
C HIS A 181 -1.09 13.66 -2.41
N ALA A 182 -2.26 14.06 -1.91
CA ALA A 182 -3.42 14.40 -2.73
C ALA A 182 -3.57 15.91 -2.98
N CYS A 183 -2.81 16.75 -2.28
CA CYS A 183 -3.01 18.19 -2.26
C CYS A 183 -1.70 18.90 -2.57
N PHE A 184 -1.74 19.87 -3.49
CA PHE A 184 -0.58 20.64 -3.92
C PHE A 184 -0.93 22.12 -3.95
N ILE A 185 0.03 22.96 -3.57
CA ILE A 185 -0.03 24.41 -3.76
C ILE A 185 1.03 24.74 -4.81
N GLN A 186 0.62 25.43 -5.86
CA GLN A 186 1.50 25.83 -6.97
C GLN A 186 1.49 27.36 -7.06
N SER A 187 2.67 27.96 -7.19
CA SER A 187 2.77 29.37 -7.55
C SER A 187 2.70 29.51 -9.07
N VAL A 188 1.83 30.36 -9.58
CA VAL A 188 1.78 30.71 -11.00
C VAL A 188 2.47 32.06 -11.16
N ARG A 189 3.49 32.13 -12.04
CA ARG A 189 4.13 33.40 -12.41
C ARG A 189 3.29 34.07 -13.49
N ASP A 190 3.17 35.39 -13.40
CA ASP A 190 2.55 36.20 -14.45
C ASP A 190 3.54 36.40 -15.59
N ASP A 191 3.72 35.35 -16.38
CA ASP A 191 4.61 35.32 -17.54
C ASP A 191 3.90 34.65 -18.72
N LEU A 192 3.48 35.48 -19.69
CA LEU A 192 2.79 35.04 -20.90
C LEU A 192 3.77 34.80 -22.07
N VAL A 193 4.98 35.35 -22.01
CA VAL A 193 5.89 35.50 -23.16
C VAL A 193 7.21 34.75 -23.03
N ASN A 194 7.49 34.08 -21.91
CA ASN A 194 8.71 33.29 -21.68
C ASN A 194 10.01 34.09 -21.95
N GLU A 195 10.19 35.24 -21.31
CA GLU A 195 11.52 35.90 -21.20
C GLU A 195 12.23 35.53 -19.88
#